data_AF-A0A644XHG0-F1
#
_entry.id   AF-A0A644XHG0-F1
#
_cell.length_a   1.000
_cell.length_b   1.000
_cell.length_c   1.000
_cell.angle_alpha   90.00
_cell.angle_beta   90.00
_cell.angle_gamma   90.00
#
_symmetry.space_group_name_H-M   'P 1'
#
loop_
_entity.id
_entity.type
_entity.pdbx_description
1 polymer ?
#
loop_
_entity_poly.entity_id
_entity_poly.type
_entity_poly.pdbx_seq_one_letter_code
_entity_poly.pdbx_strand_id
1 'polypeptide(L)'
;MLTHILDKIEQIRSMLDETNVEEIFANLNPEHGSYTLPESFSFEKTLFFEYECHKFFEVALQIEGRCILQLNDRYYQMEPGQIAIVDRNQVHRIGFEKLETAGEELPTMLWMNVTGDIVRSGCTTYMESTRSKHGEPI
;
A
#
# COMPACT_ATOMS: atom_id res chain seq x y z
N MET A 1 -7.38 -10.51 12.49
CA MET A 1 -6.60 -9.32 12.08
C MET A 1 -5.20 -9.33 12.70
N LEU A 2 -5.02 -9.13 14.01
CA LEU A 2 -3.66 -9.12 14.61
C LEU A 2 -2.87 -10.42 14.37
N THR A 3 -3.47 -11.58 14.61
CA THR A 3 -2.84 -12.88 14.32
C THR A 3 -2.45 -13.01 12.84
N HIS A 4 -3.31 -12.56 11.94
CA HIS A 4 -3.06 -12.60 10.50
C HIS A 4 -1.87 -11.71 10.08
N ILE A 5 -1.78 -10.50 10.66
CA ILE A 5 -0.64 -9.59 10.43
C ILE A 5 0.66 -10.24 10.93
N LEU A 6 0.64 -10.84 12.12
CA LEU A 6 1.81 -11.52 12.69
C LEU A 6 2.23 -12.72 11.83
N ASP A 7 1.27 -13.54 11.41
CA ASP A 7 1.53 -14.68 10.52
C ASP A 7 2.15 -14.22 9.20
N LYS A 8 1.66 -13.11 8.64
CA LYS A 8 2.21 -12.53 7.40
C LYS A 8 3.64 -12.02 7.59
N ILE A 9 3.92 -11.31 8.69
CA ILE A 9 5.27 -10.83 9.01
C ILE A 9 6.23 -12.01 9.18
N GLU A 10 5.81 -13.06 9.91
CA GLU A 10 6.62 -14.27 10.10
C GLU A 10 6.88 -14.99 8.76
N GLN A 11 5.87 -15.08 7.90
CA GLN A 11 6.01 -15.62 6.55
C GLN A 11 7.07 -14.85 5.75
N ILE A 12 6.98 -13.52 5.69
CA ILE A 12 7.94 -12.69 4.95
C ILE A 12 9.35 -12.84 5.54
N ARG A 13 9.48 -12.81 6.87
CA ARG A 13 10.78 -13.00 7.54
C ARG A 13 11.38 -14.36 7.21
N SER A 14 10.57 -15.41 7.10
CA SER A 14 11.06 -16.75 6.77
C SER A 14 11.47 -16.91 5.31
N MET A 15 10.92 -16.08 4.43
CA MET A 15 11.23 -16.10 3.00
C MET A 15 12.39 -15.18 2.65
N LEU A 16 12.60 -14.08 3.38
CA LEU A 16 13.60 -13.06 3.05
C LEU A 16 15.03 -13.60 3.12
N ASP A 17 15.72 -13.53 1.99
CA ASP A 17 17.15 -13.77 1.87
C ASP A 17 17.79 -12.82 0.85
N GLU A 18 19.11 -12.94 0.68
CA GLU A 18 19.88 -12.09 -0.23
C GLU A 18 19.51 -12.23 -1.72
N THR A 19 18.77 -13.28 -2.09
CA THR A 19 18.41 -13.58 -3.47
C THR A 19 17.04 -13.03 -3.86
N ASN A 20 16.18 -12.69 -2.90
CA ASN A 20 14.81 -12.22 -3.15
C ASN A 20 14.47 -10.86 -2.53
N VAL A 21 15.46 -10.18 -1.94
CA VAL A 21 15.32 -8.83 -1.39
C VAL A 21 14.69 -7.85 -2.39
N GLU A 22 15.09 -7.89 -3.66
CA GLU A 22 14.57 -6.99 -4.69
C GLU A 22 13.12 -7.31 -5.11
N GLU A 23 12.67 -8.55 -4.90
CA GLU A 23 11.28 -8.96 -5.16
C GLU A 23 10.37 -8.56 -3.99
N ILE A 24 10.90 -8.65 -2.77
CA ILE A 24 10.15 -8.30 -1.55
C ILE A 24 10.05 -6.79 -1.40
N PHE A 25 11.10 -6.03 -1.69
CA PHE A 25 11.07 -4.57 -1.62
C PHE A 25 10.68 -3.95 -2.96
N ALA A 26 9.40 -3.60 -3.10
CA ALA A 26 8.81 -3.11 -4.35
C ALA A 26 9.52 -1.88 -4.94
N ASN A 27 10.15 -1.05 -4.09
CA ASN A 27 10.80 0.19 -4.50
C ASN A 27 12.29 0.27 -4.16
N LEU A 28 12.97 -0.87 -3.90
CA LEU A 28 14.41 -0.88 -3.64
C LEU A 28 15.20 -0.38 -4.85
N ASN A 29 14.79 -0.79 -6.06
CA ASN A 29 15.26 -0.23 -7.32
C ASN A 29 14.20 0.75 -7.87
N PRO A 30 14.49 2.07 -7.94
CA PRO A 30 13.56 3.05 -8.49
C PRO A 30 13.10 2.75 -9.92
N GLU A 31 13.91 2.04 -10.72
CA GLU A 31 13.61 1.69 -12.11
C GLU A 31 12.42 0.74 -12.27
N HIS A 32 12.06 -0.01 -11.22
CA HIS A 32 10.85 -0.85 -11.23
C HIS A 32 9.55 -0.03 -11.17
N GLY A 33 9.63 1.25 -10.75
CA GLY A 33 8.49 2.15 -10.72
C GLY A 33 8.15 2.67 -12.10
N SER A 34 6.87 2.64 -12.47
CA SER A 34 6.36 3.22 -13.72
C SER A 34 6.14 4.74 -13.59
N TYR A 35 6.32 5.49 -14.67
CA TYR A 35 5.93 6.91 -14.75
C TYR A 35 4.44 7.11 -15.11
N THR A 36 3.78 6.06 -15.56
CA THR A 36 2.37 6.06 -15.93
C THR A 36 1.58 5.16 -15.00
N LEU A 37 0.44 5.66 -14.50
CA LEU A 37 -0.50 4.86 -13.72
C LEU A 37 -0.97 3.67 -14.56
N PRO A 38 -0.77 2.41 -14.12
CA PRO A 38 -1.29 1.27 -14.85
C PRO A 38 -2.83 1.32 -14.93
N GLU A 39 -3.39 0.90 -16.07
CA GLU A 39 -4.81 1.10 -16.38
C GLU A 39 -5.77 0.44 -15.37
N SER A 40 -5.35 -0.65 -14.72
CA SER A 40 -6.12 -1.36 -13.70
C SER A 40 -6.29 -0.57 -12.40
N PHE A 41 -5.49 0.47 -12.15
CA PHE A 41 -5.53 1.22 -10.90
C PHE A 41 -6.14 2.62 -11.05
N SER A 42 -6.70 3.11 -9.95
CA SER A 42 -7.29 4.44 -9.84
C SER A 42 -7.07 5.04 -8.46
N PHE A 43 -6.96 6.38 -8.41
CA PHE A 43 -6.97 7.18 -7.19
C PHE A 43 -8.36 7.79 -6.90
N GLU A 44 -9.38 7.48 -7.71
CA GLU A 44 -10.70 8.13 -7.63
C GLU A 44 -11.54 7.65 -6.43
N LYS A 45 -11.06 6.67 -5.64
CA LYS A 45 -11.73 6.27 -4.40
C LYS A 45 -11.54 7.37 -3.35
N THR A 46 -12.62 8.12 -3.09
CA THR A 46 -12.69 9.39 -2.33
C THR A 46 -12.19 9.38 -0.89
N LEU A 47 -11.77 8.25 -0.32
CA LEU A 47 -11.30 8.21 1.07
C LEU A 47 -9.77 8.24 1.22
N PHE A 48 -9.00 8.01 0.14
CA PHE A 48 -7.54 7.81 0.24
C PHE A 48 -6.74 8.42 -0.91
N PHE A 49 -7.28 9.48 -1.54
CA PHE A 49 -6.63 10.15 -2.67
C PHE A 49 -5.67 11.28 -2.26
N GLU A 50 -5.59 11.57 -0.96
CA GLU A 50 -4.78 12.67 -0.44
C GLU A 50 -3.29 12.35 -0.52
N TYR A 51 -2.50 13.38 -0.83
CA TYR A 51 -1.05 13.29 -0.79
C TYR A 51 -0.56 13.43 0.64
N GLU A 52 0.25 12.48 1.08
CA GLU A 52 0.91 12.47 2.37
C GLU A 52 2.40 12.79 2.21
N CYS A 53 3.00 13.38 3.24
CA CYS A 53 4.40 13.76 3.28
C CYS A 53 4.84 13.93 4.74
N HIS A 54 5.81 13.14 5.17
CA HIS A 54 6.25 13.10 6.56
C HIS A 54 7.75 13.39 6.71
N LYS A 55 8.17 13.92 7.87
CA LYS A 55 9.58 14.23 8.16
C LYS A 55 10.41 13.00 8.61
N PHE A 56 9.80 11.83 8.61
CA PHE A 56 10.36 10.56 9.06
C PHE A 56 10.29 9.53 7.94
N PHE A 57 11.00 8.41 8.11
CA PHE A 57 10.88 7.27 7.20
C PHE A 57 9.61 6.50 7.50
N GLU A 58 8.98 5.95 6.47
CA GLU A 58 7.89 5.01 6.64
C GLU A 58 8.21 3.71 5.93
N VAL A 59 7.76 2.62 6.52
CA VAL A 59 7.80 1.30 5.91
C VAL A 59 6.37 0.83 5.77
N ALA A 60 5.95 0.64 4.53
CA ALA A 60 4.65 0.13 4.15
C ALA A 60 4.79 -1.38 3.88
N LEU A 61 3.98 -2.19 4.55
CA LEU A 61 3.88 -3.62 4.30
C LEU A 61 2.47 -3.97 3.82
N GLN A 62 2.36 -4.53 2.61
CA GLN A 62 1.09 -5.00 2.06
C GLN A 62 0.72 -6.35 2.70
N ILE A 63 -0.41 -6.42 3.40
CA ILE A 63 -0.85 -7.61 4.14
C ILE A 63 -1.83 -8.45 3.32
N GLU A 64 -2.88 -7.81 2.80
CA GLU A 64 -3.99 -8.42 2.03
C GLU A 64 -4.33 -7.52 0.85
N GLY A 65 -4.85 -8.09 -0.24
CA GLY A 65 -5.18 -7.33 -1.46
C GLY A 65 -3.97 -6.67 -2.13
N ARG A 66 -4.20 -6.12 -3.33
CA ARG A 66 -3.18 -5.37 -4.09
C ARG A 66 -3.49 -3.90 -4.16
N CYS A 67 -2.47 -3.05 -4.18
CA CYS A 67 -2.64 -1.62 -4.36
C CYS A 67 -1.56 -1.03 -5.28
N ILE A 68 -1.71 0.24 -5.64
CA ILE A 68 -0.65 1.03 -6.27
C ILE A 68 -0.18 2.09 -5.27
N LEU A 69 1.12 2.11 -4.98
CA LEU A 69 1.75 3.16 -4.19
C LEU A 69 2.41 4.14 -5.15
N GLN A 70 1.98 5.41 -5.10
CA GLN A 70 2.69 6.47 -5.79
C GLN A 70 3.72 7.08 -4.84
N LEU A 71 4.99 7.12 -5.26
CA LEU A 71 6.07 7.83 -4.59
C LEU A 71 6.61 8.89 -5.56
N ASN A 72 6.44 10.16 -5.21
CA ASN A 72 6.68 11.30 -6.10
C ASN A 72 5.97 11.12 -7.46
N ASP A 73 6.72 10.90 -8.53
CA ASP A 73 6.26 10.74 -9.92
C ASP A 73 6.24 9.28 -10.39
N ARG A 74 6.57 8.32 -9.51
CA ARG A 74 6.62 6.89 -9.83
C ARG A 74 5.53 6.10 -9.13
N TYR A 75 5.05 5.08 -9.83
CA TYR A 75 4.00 4.15 -9.39
C TYR A 75 4.59 2.77 -9.19
N TYR A 76 4.36 2.18 -8.01
CA TYR A 76 4.80 0.85 -7.62
C TYR A 76 3.57 0.00 -7.31
N GLN A 77 3.42 -1.12 -8.01
CA GLN A 77 2.40 -2.10 -7.67
C GLN A 77 2.86 -2.89 -6.45
N MET A 78 1.97 -3.01 -5.47
CA MET A 78 2.22 -3.68 -4.20
C MET A 78 1.35 -4.94 -4.12
N GLU A 79 2.00 -6.10 -4.07
CA GLU A 79 1.39 -7.40 -3.84
C GLU A 79 1.46 -7.80 -2.36
N PRO A 80 0.55 -8.66 -1.86
CA PRO A 80 0.62 -9.19 -0.51
C PRO A 80 1.99 -9.80 -0.18
N GLY A 81 2.61 -9.32 0.90
CA GLY A 81 3.95 -9.71 1.32
C GLY A 81 5.06 -8.75 0.90
N GLN A 82 4.79 -7.79 0.01
CA GLN A 82 5.78 -6.80 -0.41
C GLN A 82 5.87 -5.62 0.55
N ILE A 83 7.08 -5.07 0.62
CA ILE A 83 7.48 -3.95 1.45
C ILE A 83 7.84 -2.76 0.55
N ALA A 84 7.46 -1.56 0.95
CA ALA A 84 7.96 -0.32 0.35
C ALA A 84 8.54 0.60 1.43
N ILE A 85 9.60 1.33 1.08
CA ILE A 85 10.25 2.31 1.95
C ILE A 85 9.91 3.71 1.42
N VAL A 86 9.25 4.53 2.23
CA VAL A 86 9.00 5.94 1.94
C VAL A 86 10.06 6.77 2.65
N ASP A 87 10.82 7.55 1.87
CA ASP A 87 11.87 8.43 2.40
C ASP A 87 11.28 9.68 3.08
N ARG A 88 12.08 10.35 3.88
CA ARG A 88 11.75 11.61 4.53
C ARG A 88 11.39 12.66 3.49
N ASN A 89 10.27 13.33 3.71
CA ASN A 89 9.69 14.36 2.86
C ASN A 89 9.32 13.87 1.46
N GLN A 90 9.25 12.55 1.25
CA GLN A 90 8.75 11.99 0.01
C GLN A 90 7.22 12.11 -0.03
N VAL A 91 6.72 12.72 -1.11
CA VAL A 91 5.28 12.82 -1.33
C VAL A 91 4.79 11.46 -1.79
N HIS A 92 3.76 10.94 -1.15
CA HIS A 92 3.19 9.66 -1.52
C HIS A 92 1.66 9.65 -1.40
N ARG A 93 1.04 8.69 -2.07
CA ARG A 93 -0.39 8.38 -1.93
C ARG A 93 -0.67 6.96 -2.44
N ILE A 94 -1.84 6.45 -2.11
CA ILE A 94 -2.25 5.08 -2.46
C ILE A 94 -3.41 5.13 -3.43
N GLY A 95 -3.35 4.30 -4.46
CA GLY A 95 -4.45 4.00 -5.34
C GLY A 95 -4.85 2.54 -5.19
N PHE A 96 -6.03 2.22 -5.68
CA PHE A 96 -6.57 0.88 -5.63
C PHE A 96 -6.90 0.40 -7.01
N GLU A 97 -7.08 -0.90 -7.14
CA GLU A 97 -7.65 -1.45 -8.35
C GLU A 97 -9.05 -0.88 -8.59
N LYS A 98 -9.34 -0.59 -9.86
CA LYS A 98 -10.68 -0.31 -10.37
C LYS A 98 -11.47 -1.61 -10.28
N LEU A 99 -12.06 -1.89 -9.11
CA LEU A 99 -12.86 -3.10 -8.88
C LEU A 99 -13.95 -3.24 -9.96
N GLU A 100 -13.88 -4.30 -10.76
CA GLU A 100 -15.02 -4.81 -11.54
C GLU A 100 -15.60 -6.10 -10.94
N THR A 101 -14.92 -6.73 -9.98
CA THR A 101 -15.28 -8.07 -9.49
C THR A 101 -15.60 -8.09 -8.00
N ALA A 102 -16.81 -8.56 -7.67
CA ALA A 102 -17.20 -8.87 -6.30
C ALA A 102 -16.37 -10.03 -5.76
N GLY A 103 -15.68 -9.83 -4.62
CA GLY A 103 -14.95 -10.88 -3.90
C GLY A 103 -13.43 -10.69 -3.79
N GLU A 104 -12.84 -9.65 -4.38
CA GLU A 104 -11.43 -9.34 -4.16
C GLU A 104 -11.17 -8.81 -2.74
N GLU A 105 -10.06 -9.25 -2.14
CA GLU A 105 -9.64 -8.81 -0.80
C GLU A 105 -9.32 -7.32 -0.83
N LEU A 106 -9.93 -6.58 0.11
CA LEU A 106 -9.66 -5.17 0.29
C LEU A 106 -8.19 -4.98 0.69
N PRO A 107 -7.49 -4.01 0.09
CA PRO A 107 -6.11 -3.75 0.46
C PRO A 107 -5.99 -3.43 1.96
N THR A 108 -5.11 -4.16 2.65
CA THR A 108 -4.74 -3.91 4.03
C THR A 108 -3.24 -3.67 4.10
N MET A 109 -2.83 -2.57 4.72
CA MET A 109 -1.44 -2.17 4.80
C MET A 109 -1.03 -1.86 6.25
N LEU A 110 0.11 -2.38 6.65
CA LEU A 110 0.78 -2.04 7.89
C LEU A 110 1.79 -0.92 7.62
N TRP A 111 1.61 0.22 8.29
CA TRP A 111 2.50 1.37 8.26
C TRP A 111 3.38 1.37 9.50
N MET A 112 4.69 1.52 9.29
CA MET A 112 5.67 1.63 10.37
C MET A 112 6.49 2.90 10.19
N ASN A 113 6.30 3.84 11.10
CA ASN A 113 6.97 5.13 11.08
C ASN A 113 8.27 5.00 11.87
N VAL A 114 9.39 5.14 11.17
CA VAL A 114 10.74 4.99 11.72
C VAL A 114 11.31 6.37 11.99
N THR A 115 11.25 6.76 13.26
CA THR A 115 12.00 7.90 13.81
C THR A 115 13.20 7.36 14.58
N GLY A 116 14.35 8.03 14.57
CA GLY A 116 15.65 7.47 15.01
C GLY A 116 15.62 6.56 16.25
N ASP A 117 14.83 6.91 17.27
CA ASP A 117 14.71 6.15 18.52
C ASP A 117 13.35 5.45 18.72
N ILE A 118 12.36 5.67 17.84
CA ILE A 118 10.97 5.19 18.01
C ILE A 118 10.42 4.68 16.69
N VAL A 119 10.01 3.41 16.68
CA VAL A 119 9.12 2.86 15.66
C VAL A 119 7.68 2.95 16.16
N ARG A 120 6.81 3.69 15.45
CA ARG A 120 5.36 3.68 15.69
C ARG A 120 4.68 2.94 14.56
N SER A 121 3.80 1.98 14.86
CA SER A 121 3.05 1.25 13.84
C SER A 121 1.56 1.59 13.87
N GLY A 122 0.96 1.63 12.68
CA GLY A 122 -0.47 1.75 12.47
C GLY A 122 -0.91 0.76 11.39
N CYS A 123 -2.09 0.18 11.51
CA CYS A 123 -2.64 -0.71 10.49
C CYS A 123 -3.90 -0.10 9.90
N THR A 124 -3.97 -0.05 8.57
CA THR A 124 -5.10 0.50 7.83
C THR A 124 -5.65 -0.55 6.89
N THR A 125 -6.93 -0.89 7.06
CA THR A 125 -7.70 -1.65 6.07
C THR A 125 -8.56 -0.66 5.29
N TYR A 126 -8.37 -0.63 3.97
CA TYR A 126 -9.03 0.34 3.10
C TYR A 126 -10.40 -0.20 2.67
N MET A 127 -11.49 0.38 3.18
CA MET A 127 -12.85 0.03 2.78
C MET A 127 -13.39 1.02 1.74
N GLU A 128 -14.09 0.50 0.74
CA GLU A 128 -14.85 1.33 -0.20
C GLU A 128 -16.05 1.96 0.53
N SER A 129 -16.18 3.29 0.48
CA SER A 129 -17.42 3.93 0.93
C SER A 129 -18.52 3.58 -0.07
N THR A 130 -19.50 2.77 0.32
CA THR A 130 -20.73 2.61 -0.43
C THR A 130 -21.47 3.95 -0.48
N ARG A 131 -21.22 4.76 -1.50
CA ARG A 131 -22.23 5.72 -1.97
C ARG A 131 -23.33 4.90 -2.64
N SER A 132 -24.21 4.33 -1.84
CA SER A 132 -25.53 3.93 -2.32
C SER A 132 -26.23 5.18 -2.83
N LYS A 133 -26.22 5.40 -4.15
CA LYS A 133 -27.28 6.16 -4.82
C LYS A 133 -28.50 5.25 -4.84
N HIS A 134 -29.22 5.16 -3.73
CA HIS A 134 -30.65 4.87 -3.75
C HIS A 134 -31.36 6.18 -3.47
N GLY A 135 -31.74 6.83 -4.57
CA GLY A 135 -32.63 7.97 -4.61
C GLY A 135 -33.44 7.85 -5.88
N GLU A 136 -34.31 6.84 -5.96
CA GLU A 136 -35.43 6.90 -6.90
C GLU A 136 -36.45 7.93 -6.38
N PRO A 137 -37.03 8.77 -7.25
CA PRO A 137 -38.07 9.70 -6.86
C PRO A 137 -39.41 8.98 -6.72
N ILE A 138 -40.27 9.54 -5.85
CA ILE A 138 -41.65 9.14 -5.56
C ILE A 138 -42.51 9.12 -6.83
#